data_AF-A0A816EQS2-F1
#
_entry.id   AF-A0A816EQS2-F1
#
_cell.length_a   1.000
_cell.length_b   1.000
_cell.length_c   1.000
_cell.angle_alpha   90.00
_cell.angle_beta   90.00
_cell.angle_gamma   90.00
#
_symmetry.space_group_name_H-M   'P 1'
#
loop_
_entity.id
_entity.type
_entity.pdbx_description
1 polymer ?
#
loop_
_entity_poly.entity_id
_entity_poly.type
_entity_poly.pdbx_seq_one_letter_code
_entity_poly.pdbx_strand_id
1 'polypeptide(L)'
;MELIFQENAKKYIQSKLITNKKTTNYMHYIGSQTDYREESTQTDPFSPTYTISGGEHPEVFALSDFTYGKGLPVTSVEISFIERLRARREWEKDHTIDMTRTKIIIEREIRQWQIREKEIKMLQDTHLKLFTKNLHTYIKTDQDLTHNIIDLFIYRQEKQLKSQHERLEIETSRGA
;
A
#
# COMPACT_ATOMS: atom_id res chain seq x y z
N MET A 1 -0.31 15.46 17.07
CA MET A 1 0.08 14.29 16.25
C MET A 1 1.08 14.68 15.15
N GLU A 2 0.81 15.69 14.31
CA GLU A 2 1.76 16.15 13.28
C GLU A 2 3.14 16.57 13.84
N LEU A 3 3.19 17.28 14.97
CA LEU A 3 4.46 17.72 15.58
C LEU A 3 5.35 16.56 16.03
N ILE A 4 4.76 15.52 16.62
CA ILE A 4 5.48 14.32 17.09
C ILE A 4 6.06 13.55 15.90
N PHE A 5 5.30 13.44 14.81
CA PHE A 5 5.77 12.80 13.59
C PHE A 5 6.91 13.58 12.94
N GLN A 6 6.81 14.91 12.89
CA GLN A 6 7.89 15.77 12.36
C GLN A 6 9.17 15.69 13.19
N GLU A 7 9.07 15.62 14.52
CA GLU A 7 10.25 15.44 15.40
C GLU A 7 10.90 14.07 15.22
N ASN A 8 10.09 13.01 15.13
CA ASN A 8 10.58 11.66 14.89
C ASN A 8 11.23 11.53 13.50
N ALA A 9 10.64 12.16 12.48
CA ALA A 9 11.20 12.24 11.14
C ALA A 9 12.56 12.97 11.14
N LYS A 10 12.66 14.14 11.80
CA LYS A 10 13.92 14.88 11.94
C LYS A 10 15.01 14.04 12.62
N LYS A 11 14.67 13.33 13.71
CA LYS A 11 15.60 12.42 14.39
C LYS A 11 16.09 11.29 13.49
N TYR A 12 15.19 10.67 12.73
CA TYR A 12 15.52 9.59 11.80
C TYR A 12 16.41 10.07 10.64
N ILE A 13 16.13 11.25 10.10
CA ILE A 13 16.94 11.87 9.04
C ILE A 13 18.36 12.15 9.55
N GLN A 14 18.48 12.74 10.73
CA GLN A 14 19.76 13.06 11.35
C GLN A 14 20.60 11.80 11.59
N SER A 15 20.01 10.69 12.04
CA SER A 15 20.75 9.44 12.26
C SER A 15 21.28 8.83 10.96
N LYS A 16 20.52 8.92 9.86
CA LYS A 16 20.92 8.37 8.55
C LYS A 16 22.03 9.16 7.85
N LEU A 17 22.09 10.47 8.05
CA LEU A 17 23.19 11.31 7.56
C LEU A 17 24.53 10.98 8.27
N ILE A 18 24.47 10.47 9.51
CA ILE A 18 25.65 10.09 10.31
C ILE A 18 26.21 8.72 9.87
N THR A 19 25.36 7.77 9.44
CA THR A 19 25.78 6.41 9.08
C THR A 19 26.49 6.31 7.74
N ASN A 20 26.14 7.14 6.75
CA ASN A 20 26.79 7.15 5.42
C ASN A 20 28.28 7.54 5.45
N LYS A 21 28.82 7.95 6.60
CA LYS A 21 30.26 8.23 6.77
C LYS A 21 31.10 6.99 7.08
N LYS A 22 30.51 5.81 7.31
CA LYS A 22 31.25 4.59 7.66
C LYS A 22 31.07 3.48 6.61
N THR A 23 32.20 3.10 6.03
CA THR A 23 32.52 1.86 5.26
C THR A 23 32.18 1.82 3.77
N THR A 24 33.08 2.32 2.94
CA THR A 24 33.40 1.66 1.65
C THR A 24 34.43 0.56 1.92
N ASN A 25 34.00 -0.56 2.50
CA ASN A 25 34.82 -1.77 2.51
C ASN A 25 34.79 -2.35 1.08
N TYR A 26 35.81 -2.02 0.29
CA TYR A 26 36.08 -2.70 -0.97
C TYR A 26 36.37 -4.18 -0.66
N MET A 27 35.38 -5.04 -0.86
CA MET A 27 35.54 -6.49 -0.77
C MET A 27 36.49 -6.94 -1.88
N HIS A 28 37.73 -7.24 -1.52
CA HIS A 28 38.66 -7.93 -2.41
C HIS A 28 38.24 -9.40 -2.48
N TYR A 29 37.74 -9.83 -3.64
CA TYR A 29 37.58 -11.25 -3.93
C TYR A 29 38.97 -11.85 -4.16
N ILE A 30 39.46 -12.64 -3.21
CA ILE A 30 40.65 -13.47 -3.39
C ILE A 30 40.15 -14.80 -3.98
N GLY A 31 40.42 -15.03 -5.27
CA GLY A 31 40.06 -16.29 -5.93
C GLY A 31 40.92 -17.44 -5.38
N SER A 32 40.31 -18.45 -4.76
CA SER A 32 40.97 -19.71 -4.44
C SER A 32 40.76 -20.71 -5.58
N GLN A 33 41.82 -21.02 -6.33
CA GLN A 33 41.80 -22.02 -7.40
C GLN A 33 42.18 -23.38 -6.81
N THR A 34 41.33 -24.40 -6.98
CA THR A 34 41.61 -25.78 -6.59
C THR A 34 42.31 -26.53 -7.73
N ASP A 35 43.30 -27.36 -7.41
CA ASP A 35 44.15 -28.08 -8.37
C ASP A 35 43.41 -29.15 -9.20
N TYR A 36 42.20 -29.54 -8.82
CA TYR A 36 41.37 -30.50 -9.54
C TYR A 36 40.28 -29.77 -10.32
N ARG A 37 40.48 -29.62 -11.64
CA ARG A 37 39.54 -28.98 -12.57
C ARG A 37 38.80 -30.07 -13.36
N GLU A 38 37.53 -30.27 -13.07
CA GLU A 38 36.63 -31.10 -13.89
C GLU A 38 36.00 -30.23 -14.98
N GLU A 39 36.49 -30.33 -16.21
CA GLU A 39 36.07 -29.48 -17.34
C GLU A 39 34.64 -29.79 -17.83
N SER A 40 34.11 -30.98 -17.52
CA SER A 40 32.83 -31.48 -18.00
C SER A 40 31.59 -30.95 -17.25
N THR A 41 31.79 -30.28 -16.12
CA THR A 41 30.71 -29.86 -15.20
C THR A 41 30.62 -28.33 -15.08
N GLN A 42 31.39 -27.60 -15.88
CA GLN A 42 31.49 -26.15 -15.80
C GLN A 42 30.39 -25.48 -16.66
N THR A 43 29.43 -24.85 -15.99
CA THR A 43 28.46 -23.94 -16.63
C THR A 43 29.14 -22.63 -17.03
N ASP A 44 28.69 -22.02 -18.12
CA ASP A 44 29.08 -20.65 -18.44
C ASP A 44 28.70 -19.73 -17.27
N PRO A 45 29.62 -18.86 -16.81
CA PRO A 45 29.30 -17.90 -15.77
C PRO A 45 28.13 -17.02 -16.23
N PHE A 46 27.17 -16.80 -15.33
CA PHE A 46 26.01 -15.97 -15.63
C PHE A 46 26.44 -14.58 -16.13
N SER A 47 26.04 -14.23 -17.36
CA SER A 47 26.14 -12.87 -17.89
C SER A 47 24.78 -12.18 -17.72
N PRO A 48 24.71 -11.02 -17.04
CA PRO A 48 23.46 -10.28 -16.95
C PRO A 48 23.04 -9.77 -18.33
N THR A 49 21.73 -9.60 -18.53
CA THR A 49 21.14 -9.09 -19.79
C THR A 49 21.62 -7.68 -20.16
N TYR A 50 22.10 -6.91 -19.17
CA TYR A 50 22.66 -5.57 -19.37
C TYR A 50 23.80 -5.27 -18.39
N THR A 51 24.69 -4.37 -18.79
CA THR A 51 25.78 -3.81 -17.96
C THR A 51 25.66 -2.29 -17.90
N ILE A 52 25.76 -1.72 -16.70
CA ILE A 52 25.69 -0.27 -16.48
C ILE A 52 27.09 0.26 -16.15
N SER A 53 27.48 1.37 -16.77
CA SER A 53 28.68 2.12 -16.39
C SER A 53 28.55 2.63 -14.94
N GLY A 54 29.58 2.41 -14.12
CA GLY A 54 29.55 2.78 -12.71
C GLY A 54 29.17 4.25 -12.49
N GLY A 55 28.09 4.49 -11.74
CA GLY A 55 27.58 5.84 -11.43
C GLY A 55 26.40 6.31 -12.28
N GLU A 56 26.04 5.57 -13.34
CA GLU A 56 24.85 5.87 -14.13
C GLU A 56 23.64 5.08 -13.63
N HIS A 57 22.47 5.74 -13.59
CA HIS A 57 21.18 5.11 -13.29
C HIS A 57 20.18 5.52 -14.37
N PRO A 58 20.17 4.87 -15.54
CA PRO A 58 19.36 5.32 -16.67
C PRO A 58 17.87 5.12 -16.39
N GLU A 59 17.08 6.13 -16.75
CA GLU A 59 15.63 6.18 -16.51
C GLU A 59 14.86 5.04 -17.16
N VAL A 60 15.40 4.49 -18.25
CA VAL A 60 14.81 3.42 -19.04
C VAL A 60 14.69 2.11 -18.24
N PHE A 61 15.60 1.81 -17.30
CA PHE A 61 15.44 0.62 -16.43
C PHE A 61 14.31 0.78 -15.42
N ALA A 62 13.98 2.00 -15.00
CA ALA A 62 12.81 2.21 -14.16
C ALA A 62 11.50 1.99 -14.94
N LEU A 63 11.57 2.02 -16.28
CA LEU A 63 10.41 1.86 -17.17
C LEU A 63 10.24 0.43 -17.69
N SER A 64 11.24 -0.45 -17.55
CA SER A 64 11.20 -1.82 -18.12
C SER A 64 10.09 -2.69 -17.53
N ASP A 65 9.70 -2.41 -16.29
CA ASP A 65 8.72 -3.21 -15.56
C ASP A 65 7.27 -2.82 -15.92
N PHE A 66 7.07 -1.70 -16.61
CA PHE A 66 5.76 -1.21 -17.01
C PHE A 66 5.40 -1.70 -18.41
N THR A 67 4.41 -2.59 -18.50
CA THR A 67 3.82 -3.05 -19.77
C THR A 67 2.36 -2.65 -19.88
N TYR A 68 1.75 -2.69 -21.07
CA TYR A 68 0.31 -2.43 -21.24
C TYR A 68 -0.53 -3.33 -20.31
N GLY A 69 -1.41 -2.74 -19.51
CA GLY A 69 -2.18 -3.44 -18.47
C GLY A 69 -1.43 -3.73 -17.16
N LYS A 70 -0.13 -3.40 -17.08
CA LYS A 70 0.72 -3.45 -15.88
C LYS A 70 1.38 -2.09 -15.64
N GLY A 71 0.55 -1.07 -15.36
CA GLY A 71 1.01 0.30 -15.10
C GLY A 71 1.10 1.23 -16.31
N LEU A 72 0.60 0.81 -17.48
CA LEU A 72 0.20 1.72 -18.56
C LEU A 72 -1.29 1.51 -18.90
N PRO A 73 -2.07 2.58 -19.19
CA PRO A 73 -1.66 3.97 -19.41
C PRO A 73 -1.26 4.69 -18.12
N VAL A 74 -0.23 5.53 -18.24
CA VAL A 74 0.36 6.22 -17.09
C VAL A 74 -0.66 7.18 -16.48
N THR A 75 -0.92 7.03 -15.19
CA THR A 75 -1.83 7.91 -14.45
C THR A 75 -1.12 9.23 -14.12
N SER A 76 -1.85 10.33 -13.96
CA SER A 76 -1.29 11.64 -13.56
C SER A 76 -0.43 11.58 -12.29
N VAL A 77 -0.75 10.66 -11.37
CA VAL A 77 0.03 10.37 -10.16
C VAL A 77 1.44 9.89 -10.51
N GLU A 78 1.56 8.96 -11.45
CA GLU A 78 2.84 8.38 -11.87
C GLU A 78 3.71 9.39 -12.61
N ILE A 79 3.10 10.26 -13.42
CA ILE A 79 3.80 11.39 -14.06
C ILE A 79 4.39 12.31 -12.99
N SER A 80 3.59 12.71 -12.00
CA SER A 80 4.06 13.56 -10.91
C SER A 80 5.18 12.90 -10.10
N PHE A 81 5.16 11.58 -9.96
CA PHE A 81 6.20 10.83 -9.28
C PHE A 81 7.52 10.85 -10.07
N ILE A 82 7.46 10.61 -11.38
CA ILE A 82 8.62 10.65 -12.28
C ILE A 82 9.25 12.05 -12.27
N GLU A 83 8.44 13.11 -12.34
CA GLU A 83 8.91 14.50 -12.26
C GLU A 83 9.62 14.79 -10.93
N ARG A 84 9.07 14.33 -9.80
CA ARG A 84 9.72 14.46 -8.49
C ARG A 84 11.04 13.69 -8.41
N LEU A 85 11.14 12.52 -9.05
CA LEU A 85 12.39 11.76 -9.11
C LEU A 85 13.45 12.49 -9.95
N ARG A 86 13.06 13.06 -11.10
CA ARG A 86 13.96 13.89 -11.93
C ARG A 86 14.49 15.09 -11.16
N ALA A 87 13.59 15.86 -10.55
CA ALA A 87 13.95 17.00 -9.71
C ALA A 87 14.84 16.59 -8.53
N ARG A 88 14.66 15.37 -7.99
CA ARG A 88 15.56 14.83 -6.95
C ARG A 88 16.96 14.64 -7.49
N ARG A 89 17.11 13.93 -8.61
CA ARG A 89 18.41 13.62 -9.22
C ARG A 89 19.16 14.88 -9.64
N GLU A 90 18.48 15.85 -10.27
CA GLU A 90 19.08 17.13 -10.67
C GLU A 90 19.69 17.86 -9.49
N TRP A 91 18.98 17.87 -8.35
CA TRP A 91 19.49 18.47 -7.12
C TRP A 91 20.59 17.65 -6.44
N GLU A 92 20.57 16.32 -6.57
CA GLU A 92 21.64 15.47 -6.02
C GLU A 92 22.95 15.62 -6.79
N LYS A 93 22.90 15.96 -8.09
CA LYS A 93 24.08 16.14 -8.96
C LYS A 93 25.00 17.30 -8.55
N ASP A 94 24.49 18.32 -7.87
CA ASP A 94 25.28 19.49 -7.48
C ASP A 94 26.06 19.17 -6.19
N HIS A 95 27.36 18.85 -6.24
CA HIS A 95 28.13 18.21 -5.15
C HIS A 95 29.16 19.11 -4.45
N THR A 96 28.85 19.57 -3.23
CA THR A 96 29.77 19.92 -2.11
C THR A 96 29.00 19.84 -0.79
N ILE A 97 29.51 19.13 0.22
CA ILE A 97 28.78 18.85 1.47
C ILE A 97 29.23 19.83 2.56
N ASP A 98 28.60 21.00 2.63
CA ASP A 98 28.77 21.96 3.73
C ASP A 98 27.69 21.80 4.82
N MET A 99 27.98 22.28 6.03
CA MET A 99 27.03 22.27 7.15
C MET A 99 25.73 23.02 6.82
N THR A 100 25.78 24.04 5.97
CA THR A 100 24.61 24.77 5.45
C THR A 100 23.72 23.89 4.57
N ARG A 101 24.31 22.98 3.79
CA ARG A 101 23.59 22.02 2.95
C ARG A 101 22.78 21.01 3.75
N THR A 102 23.26 20.59 4.93
CA THR A 102 22.52 19.63 5.77
C THR A 102 21.12 20.13 6.15
N LYS A 103 20.99 21.43 6.44
CA LYS A 103 19.69 22.07 6.73
C LYS A 103 18.78 22.05 5.50
N ILE A 104 19.31 22.36 4.32
CA ILE A 104 18.59 22.34 3.05
C ILE A 104 18.10 20.91 2.72
N ILE A 105 18.94 19.89 2.95
CA ILE A 105 18.57 18.48 2.80
C ILE A 105 17.38 18.14 3.71
N ILE A 106 17.49 18.48 5.00
CA ILE A 106 16.45 18.19 6.01
C ILE A 106 15.12 18.87 5.65
N GLU A 107 15.14 20.15 5.30
CA GLU A 107 13.93 20.87 4.90
C GLU A 107 13.25 20.25 3.68
N ARG A 108 14.04 19.83 2.69
CA ARG A 108 13.54 19.17 1.50
C ARG A 108 12.94 17.81 1.81
N GLU A 109 13.60 17.03 2.65
CA GLU A 109 13.08 15.74 3.09
C GLU A 109 11.75 15.92 3.85
N ILE A 110 11.63 16.90 4.74
CA ILE A 110 10.37 17.21 5.42
C ILE A 110 9.25 17.52 4.40
N ARG A 111 9.51 18.35 3.38
CA ARG A 111 8.52 18.62 2.32
C ARG A 111 8.12 17.35 1.57
N GLN A 112 9.08 16.47 1.24
CA GLN A 112 8.76 15.20 0.60
C GLN A 112 7.93 14.28 1.50
N TRP A 113 8.22 14.25 2.80
CA TRP A 113 7.45 13.49 3.77
C TRP A 113 6.02 14.01 3.87
N GLN A 114 5.80 15.32 3.88
CA GLN A 114 4.46 15.92 3.85
C GLN A 114 3.67 15.52 2.59
N ILE A 115 4.33 15.45 1.42
CA ILE A 115 3.69 14.99 0.19
C ILE A 115 3.26 13.53 0.32
N ARG A 116 4.17 12.66 0.79
CA ARG A 116 3.86 11.23 1.00
C ARG A 116 2.75 11.03 2.03
N GLU A 117 2.74 11.81 3.11
CA GLU A 117 1.72 11.74 4.15
C GLU A 117 0.33 12.07 3.57
N LYS A 118 0.24 13.09 2.71
CA LYS A 118 -1.00 13.41 1.99
C LYS A 118 -1.45 12.27 1.07
N GLU A 119 -0.53 11.68 0.30
CA GLU A 119 -0.82 10.54 -0.59
C GLU A 119 -1.33 9.33 0.20
N ILE A 120 -0.67 8.97 1.30
CA ILE A 120 -1.08 7.88 2.20
C ILE A 120 -2.47 8.16 2.77
N LYS A 121 -2.71 9.39 3.22
CA LYS A 121 -4.01 9.79 3.77
C LYS A 121 -5.13 9.66 2.74
N MET A 122 -4.89 10.09 1.50
CA MET A 122 -5.86 9.91 0.41
C MET A 122 -6.18 8.44 0.17
N LEU A 123 -5.17 7.57 0.13
CA LEU A 123 -5.38 6.12 0.00
C LEU A 123 -6.17 5.56 1.19
N GLN A 124 -5.81 5.92 2.41
CA GLN A 124 -6.53 5.52 3.61
C GLN A 124 -8.00 5.97 3.58
N ASP A 125 -8.27 7.20 3.14
CA ASP A 125 -9.64 7.72 3.00
C ASP A 125 -10.44 6.91 1.97
N THR A 126 -9.82 6.52 0.84
CA THR A 126 -10.49 5.66 -0.15
C THR A 126 -10.80 4.28 0.40
N HIS A 127 -9.87 3.67 1.13
CA HIS A 127 -10.08 2.37 1.77
C HIS A 127 -11.17 2.46 2.84
N LEU A 128 -11.16 3.50 3.68
CA LEU A 128 -12.21 3.73 4.68
C LEU A 128 -13.59 3.86 4.04
N LYS A 129 -13.72 4.60 2.93
CA LYS A 129 -14.99 4.71 2.19
C LYS A 129 -15.48 3.36 1.66
N LEU A 130 -14.57 2.52 1.16
CA LEU A 130 -14.92 1.18 0.71
C LEU A 130 -15.38 0.30 1.88
N PHE A 131 -14.66 0.34 3.00
CA PHE A 131 -15.01 -0.42 4.20
C PHE A 131 -16.35 0.01 4.78
N THR A 132 -16.63 1.31 4.89
CA THR A 132 -17.91 1.79 5.40
C THR A 132 -19.07 1.38 4.50
N LYS A 133 -18.87 1.42 3.18
CA LYS A 133 -19.86 0.92 2.22
C LYS A 133 -20.14 -0.57 2.44
N ASN A 134 -19.10 -1.38 2.58
CA ASN A 134 -19.25 -2.83 2.81
C ASN A 134 -19.96 -3.10 4.15
N LEU A 135 -19.58 -2.41 5.22
CA LEU A 135 -20.25 -2.53 6.53
C LEU A 135 -21.73 -2.16 6.44
N HIS A 136 -22.07 -1.07 5.74
CA HIS A 136 -23.46 -0.71 5.51
C HIS A 136 -24.21 -1.82 4.75
N THR A 137 -23.61 -2.43 3.74
CA THR A 137 -24.26 -3.54 3.02
C THR A 137 -24.51 -4.73 3.93
N TYR A 138 -23.55 -5.11 4.78
CA TYR A 138 -23.72 -6.23 5.72
C TYR A 138 -24.82 -5.96 6.75
N ILE A 139 -24.83 -4.76 7.34
CA ILE A 139 -25.87 -4.38 8.30
C ILE A 139 -27.25 -4.41 7.66
N LYS A 140 -27.37 -3.87 6.43
CA LYS A 140 -28.63 -3.89 5.69
C LYS A 140 -29.11 -5.31 5.42
N THR A 141 -28.22 -6.20 4.96
CA THR A 141 -28.60 -7.59 4.72
C THR A 141 -29.06 -8.30 6.00
N ASP A 142 -28.42 -8.02 7.14
CA ASP A 142 -28.81 -8.58 8.43
C ASP A 142 -30.18 -8.04 8.89
N GLN A 143 -30.42 -6.74 8.71
CA GLN A 143 -31.72 -6.12 8.94
C GLN A 143 -32.82 -6.72 8.06
N ASP A 144 -32.54 -6.95 6.79
CA ASP A 144 -33.50 -7.56 5.86
C ASP A 144 -33.83 -9.01 6.29
N LEU A 145 -32.82 -9.78 6.72
CA LEU A 145 -33.02 -11.14 7.24
C LEU A 145 -33.87 -11.15 8.52
N THR A 146 -33.56 -10.28 9.47
CA THR A 146 -34.32 -10.17 10.73
C THR A 146 -35.77 -9.75 10.47
N HIS A 147 -36.00 -8.80 9.56
CA HIS A 147 -37.36 -8.39 9.18
C HIS A 147 -38.16 -9.54 8.56
N ASN A 148 -37.56 -10.31 7.64
CA ASN A 148 -38.20 -11.47 7.03
C ASN A 148 -38.58 -12.54 8.07
N ILE A 149 -37.72 -12.76 9.07
CA ILE A 149 -38.00 -13.71 10.17
C ILE A 149 -39.20 -13.22 11.01
N ILE A 150 -39.24 -11.92 11.33
CA ILE A 150 -40.34 -11.31 12.07
C ILE A 150 -41.65 -11.42 11.28
N ASP A 151 -41.64 -11.15 9.98
CA ASP A 151 -42.83 -11.21 9.14
C ASP A 151 -43.40 -12.63 9.08
N LEU A 152 -42.54 -13.65 8.94
CA LEU A 152 -42.93 -15.05 9.00
C LEU A 152 -43.54 -15.43 10.36
N PHE A 153 -42.97 -14.90 11.45
CA PHE A 153 -43.48 -15.13 12.80
C PHE A 153 -44.87 -14.51 12.98
N ILE A 154 -45.05 -13.25 12.55
CA ILE A 154 -46.33 -12.54 12.61
C ILE A 154 -47.40 -13.29 11.80
N TYR A 155 -47.08 -13.65 10.56
CA TYR A 155 -48.00 -14.39 9.69
C TYR A 155 -48.48 -15.70 10.33
N ARG A 156 -47.57 -16.45 10.97
CA ARG A 156 -47.91 -17.67 11.69
C ARG A 156 -48.85 -17.40 12.85
N GLN A 157 -48.58 -16.37 13.65
CA GLN A 157 -49.42 -16.00 14.80
C GLN A 157 -50.82 -15.56 14.35
N GLU A 158 -50.93 -14.74 13.31
CA GLU A 158 -52.22 -14.32 12.76
C GLU A 158 -53.06 -15.51 12.29
N LYS A 159 -52.43 -16.47 11.61
CA LYS A 159 -53.12 -17.69 11.16
C LYS A 159 -53.65 -18.50 12.35
N GLN A 160 -52.84 -18.65 13.40
CA GLN A 160 -53.29 -19.32 14.62
C GLN A 160 -54.46 -18.58 15.27
N LEU A 161 -54.36 -17.26 15.44
CA LEU A 161 -55.42 -16.43 16.00
C LEU A 161 -56.73 -16.53 15.21
N LYS A 162 -56.67 -16.48 13.88
CA LYS A 162 -57.85 -16.67 13.01
C LYS A 162 -58.51 -18.03 13.22
N SER A 163 -57.72 -19.11 13.26
CA SER A 163 -58.25 -20.45 13.54
C SER A 163 -58.84 -20.57 14.95
N GLN A 164 -58.29 -19.90 15.96
CA GLN A 164 -58.88 -19.85 17.31
C GLN A 164 -60.21 -19.10 17.30
N HIS A 165 -60.28 -17.97 16.58
CA HIS A 165 -61.50 -17.17 16.47
C HIS A 165 -62.64 -17.95 15.80
N GLU A 166 -62.35 -18.61 14.68
CA GLU A 166 -63.32 -19.47 13.97
C GLU A 166 -63.86 -20.60 14.85
N ARG A 167 -62.99 -21.23 15.67
CA ARG A 167 -63.42 -22.25 16.65
C ARG A 167 -64.38 -21.67 17.68
N LEU A 168 -64.05 -20.51 18.25
CA LEU A 168 -64.89 -19.85 19.25
C LEU A 168 -66.26 -19.48 18.67
N GLU A 169 -66.32 -18.96 17.44
CA GLU A 169 -67.59 -18.64 16.77
C GLU A 169 -68.49 -19.88 16.61
N ILE A 170 -67.91 -21.02 16.25
CA ILE A 170 -68.64 -22.29 16.13
C ILE A 170 -69.18 -22.74 17.49
N GLU A 171 -68.38 -22.63 18.55
CA GLU A 171 -68.79 -22.98 19.92
C GLU A 171 -69.92 -22.09 20.42
N THR A 172 -69.85 -20.78 20.20
CA THR A 172 -70.92 -19.84 20.57
C THR A 172 -72.21 -20.08 19.79
N SER A 173 -72.11 -20.46 18.52
CA SER A 173 -73.26 -20.73 17.65
C SER A 173 -73.98 -22.04 17.98
N ARG A 174 -73.30 -22.99 18.64
CA ARG A 174 -73.86 -24.27 19.10
C ARG A 174 -74.46 -24.21 20.50
N GLY A 175 -74.09 -23.20 21.30
CA GLY A 175 -74.55 -23.01 22.68
C GLY A 175 -75.78 -22.12 22.83
N ALA A 176 -76.27 -21.51 21.75
CA ALA A 176 -77.51 -20.72 21.68
C ALA A 176 -78.62 -21.52 20.98
#